data_AF-A0A9W8N418-F1
#
_entry.id   AF-A0A9W8N418-F1
#
_cell.length_a   1.000
_cell.length_b   1.000
_cell.length_c   1.000
_cell.angle_alpha   90.00
_cell.angle_beta   90.00
_cell.angle_gamma   90.00
#
_symmetry.space_group_name_H-M   'P 1'
#
loop_
_entity.id
_entity.type
_entity.pdbx_description
1 polymer ?
#
loop_
_entity_poly.entity_id
_entity_poly.type
_entity_poly.pdbx_seq_one_letter_code
_entity_poly.pdbx_strand_id
1 'polypeptide(L)'
;MPSSLPNGDNAPPLNRADEVDDLVNAVKSLIVPYVRAADEAAAFRAQGHLGEGPSPQNVLVESHRPEELVKRLQFSLPEGQGRGKDGLLDAIQNVLRYSVNTWDQGFLDKLYSSTNAVGVVSDMLLAVLNTNVSSRPQP
;
A
#
# COMPACT_ATOMS: atom_id res chain seq x y z
N MET A 1 30.13 51.37 5.94
CA MET A 1 29.99 50.05 6.60
C MET A 1 28.94 49.27 5.83
N PRO A 2 29.30 48.29 5.00
CA PRO A 2 28.31 47.44 4.35
C PRO A 2 27.86 46.36 5.35
N SER A 3 26.56 46.28 5.58
CA SER A 3 25.90 45.24 6.36
C SER A 3 25.84 43.94 5.56
N SER A 4 26.58 42.93 6.00
CA SER A 4 26.47 41.55 5.52
C SER A 4 25.18 40.92 6.04
N LEU A 5 24.22 40.67 5.15
CA LEU A 5 23.08 39.80 5.41
C LEU A 5 23.58 38.34 5.46
N PRO A 6 23.11 37.50 6.40
CA PRO A 6 23.47 36.09 6.42
C PRO A 6 22.75 35.37 5.27
N ASN A 7 23.53 34.73 4.39
CA ASN A 7 23.03 33.84 3.34
C ASN A 7 22.24 32.69 3.96
N GLY A 8 21.05 32.43 3.43
CA GLY A 8 20.15 31.36 3.83
C GLY A 8 20.58 29.99 3.30
N ASP A 9 21.70 29.46 3.78
CA ASP A 9 22.21 28.12 3.43
C ASP A 9 21.80 26.99 4.41
N ASN A 10 20.78 27.20 5.24
CA ASN A 10 20.26 26.18 6.17
C ASN A 10 19.07 25.39 5.60
N ALA A 11 19.09 25.05 4.31
CA ALA A 11 18.17 24.03 3.79
C ALA A 11 18.75 22.65 4.19
N PRO A 12 17.98 21.80 4.89
CA PRO A 12 18.45 20.46 5.23
C PRO A 12 18.82 19.69 3.95
N PRO A 13 19.88 18.86 3.99
CA PRO A 13 20.34 18.11 2.83
C PRO A 13 19.23 17.21 2.28
N LEU A 14 19.20 17.06 0.96
CA LEU A 14 18.22 16.21 0.28
C LEU A 14 18.37 14.75 0.75
N ASN A 15 17.33 14.20 1.39
CA ASN A 15 17.36 12.85 1.95
C ASN A 15 16.32 11.89 1.32
N ARG A 16 15.96 12.13 0.06
CA ARG A 16 14.84 11.42 -0.58
C ARG A 16 15.10 9.92 -0.78
N ALA A 17 16.35 9.52 -0.99
CA ALA A 17 16.69 8.12 -1.18
C ALA A 17 16.43 7.32 0.11
N ASP A 18 16.89 7.81 1.26
CA ASP A 18 16.69 7.15 2.54
C ASP A 18 15.21 7.20 2.97
N GLU A 19 14.50 8.31 2.69
CA GLU A 19 13.04 8.39 2.90
C GLU A 19 12.28 7.33 2.09
N VAL A 20 12.64 7.14 0.82
CA VAL A 20 12.03 6.10 -0.04
C VAL A 20 12.36 4.71 0.48
N ASP A 21 13.62 4.43 0.81
CA ASP A 21 14.02 3.13 1.34
C ASP A 21 13.28 2.79 2.64
N ASP A 22 13.23 3.74 3.59
CA ASP A 22 12.53 3.56 4.86
C ASP A 22 11.03 3.28 4.67
N LEU A 23 10.36 4.05 3.81
CA LEU A 23 8.93 3.87 3.53
C LEU A 23 8.66 2.56 2.78
N VAL A 24 9.46 2.23 1.77
CA VAL A 24 9.31 0.96 1.04
C VAL A 24 9.47 -0.23 1.97
N ASN A 25 10.48 -0.21 2.84
CA ASN A 25 10.71 -1.29 3.80
C ASN A 25 9.56 -1.41 4.82
N ALA A 26 9.05 -0.27 5.32
CA ALA A 26 7.91 -0.27 6.21
C ALA A 26 6.64 -0.81 5.53
N VAL A 27 6.34 -0.38 4.31
CA VAL A 27 5.18 -0.86 3.56
C VAL A 27 5.31 -2.34 3.18
N LYS A 28 6.51 -2.79 2.80
CA LYS A 28 6.80 -4.21 2.54
C LYS A 28 6.46 -5.09 3.75
N SER A 29 6.73 -4.61 4.96
CA SER A 29 6.39 -5.32 6.20
C SER A 29 4.88 -5.53 6.41
N LEU A 30 4.04 -4.74 5.73
CA LEU A 30 2.58 -4.87 5.74
C LEU A 30 2.06 -5.71 4.56
N ILE A 31 2.61 -5.48 3.35
CA ILE A 31 2.14 -6.15 2.12
C ILE A 31 2.52 -7.64 2.11
N VAL A 32 3.73 -8.00 2.53
CA VAL A 32 4.18 -9.41 2.47
C VAL A 32 3.30 -10.32 3.35
N PRO A 33 2.97 -9.99 4.61
CA PRO A 33 2.02 -10.77 5.39
C PRO A 33 0.62 -10.85 4.77
N TYR A 34 0.15 -9.76 4.15
CA TYR A 34 -1.15 -9.73 3.48
C TYR A 34 -1.23 -10.73 2.31
N VAL A 35 -0.18 -10.79 1.48
CA VAL A 35 -0.08 -11.79 0.40
C VAL A 35 0.09 -13.19 0.97
N ARG A 36 0.92 -13.38 1.99
CA ARG A 36 1.12 -14.69 2.62
C ARG A 36 -0.16 -15.27 3.22
N ALA A 37 -1.00 -14.43 3.82
CA ALA A 37 -2.29 -14.87 4.36
C ALA A 37 -3.17 -15.52 3.27
N ALA A 38 -3.11 -15.03 2.02
CA ALA A 38 -3.79 -15.63 0.89
C ALA A 38 -3.20 -17.00 0.51
N ASP A 39 -1.88 -17.14 0.49
CA ASP A 39 -1.21 -18.43 0.23
C ASP A 39 -1.61 -19.50 1.26
N GLU A 40 -1.61 -19.12 2.55
CA GLU A 40 -2.00 -20.00 3.66
C GLU A 40 -3.47 -20.41 3.54
N ALA A 41 -4.37 -19.46 3.27
CA ALA A 41 -5.79 -19.73 3.08
C ALA A 41 -6.08 -20.65 1.88
N ALA A 42 -5.31 -20.51 0.79
CA ALA A 42 -5.42 -21.39 -0.37
C ALA A 42 -5.04 -22.84 -0.03
N ALA A 43 -3.99 -23.05 0.78
CA ALA A 43 -3.58 -24.37 1.21
C ALA A 43 -4.65 -25.09 2.06
N PHE A 44 -5.34 -24.37 2.94
CA PHE A 44 -6.45 -24.93 3.73
C PHE A 44 -7.67 -25.27 2.86
N ARG A 45 -8.01 -24.42 1.88
CA ARG A 45 -9.12 -24.70 0.95
C ARG A 45 -8.86 -25.89 0.04
N ALA A 46 -7.63 -26.06 -0.44
CA ALA A 46 -7.25 -27.22 -1.25
C ALA A 46 -7.46 -28.56 -0.49
N GLN A 47 -7.44 -28.52 0.84
CA GLN A 47 -7.72 -29.66 1.72
C GLN A 47 -9.22 -29.86 2.01
N GLY A 48 -10.11 -29.08 1.38
CA GLY A 48 -11.57 -29.18 1.56
C GLY A 48 -12.10 -28.57 2.86
N HIS A 49 -11.27 -27.87 3.63
CA HIS A 49 -11.66 -27.26 4.90
C HIS A 49 -11.99 -25.77 4.68
N LEU A 50 -13.27 -25.43 4.70
CA LEU A 50 -13.72 -24.05 4.86
C LEU A 50 -13.61 -23.67 6.34
N GLY A 51 -12.38 -23.47 6.83
CA GLY A 51 -12.09 -22.88 8.14
C GLY A 51 -13.05 -23.25 9.29
N GLU A 52 -13.12 -24.51 9.70
CA GLU A 52 -13.80 -24.89 10.94
C GLU A 52 -12.91 -24.55 12.16
N GLY A 53 -12.85 -23.27 12.50
CA GLY A 53 -12.18 -22.75 13.70
C GLY A 53 -13.02 -21.64 14.35
N PRO A 54 -12.76 -21.28 15.62
CA PRO A 54 -13.63 -20.38 16.41
C PRO A 54 -13.74 -18.94 15.86
N SER A 55 -13.00 -18.62 14.81
CA SER A 55 -13.24 -17.47 13.95
C SER A 55 -12.76 -17.82 12.54
N PRO A 56 -13.66 -18.14 11.59
CA PRO A 56 -13.31 -18.26 10.18
C PRO A 56 -12.97 -16.84 9.71
N GLN A 57 -11.74 -16.39 9.93
CA GLN A 57 -11.28 -15.11 9.42
C GLN A 57 -11.27 -15.22 7.90
N ASN A 58 -12.27 -14.60 7.29
CA ASN A 58 -12.40 -14.55 5.85
C ASN A 58 -11.25 -13.70 5.30
N VAL A 59 -10.16 -14.36 4.91
CA VAL A 59 -8.98 -13.73 4.29
C VAL A 59 -9.36 -12.98 3.02
N LEU A 60 -10.49 -13.34 2.39
CA LEU A 60 -10.99 -12.69 1.19
C LEU A 60 -11.33 -11.22 1.45
N VAL A 61 -12.07 -10.90 2.51
CA VAL A 61 -12.49 -9.53 2.83
C VAL A 61 -13.17 -9.49 4.21
N GLU A 62 -12.89 -8.44 4.97
CA GLU A 62 -13.72 -8.05 6.11
C GLU A 62 -14.87 -7.16 5.61
N SER A 63 -16.04 -7.75 5.34
CA SER A 63 -17.18 -7.03 4.76
C SER A 63 -17.82 -6.06 5.77
N HIS A 64 -17.91 -4.78 5.39
CA HIS A 64 -18.65 -3.73 6.10
C HIS A 64 -19.65 -3.06 5.17
N ARG A 65 -20.72 -2.47 5.71
CA ARG A 65 -21.60 -1.60 4.90
C ARG A 65 -20.87 -0.31 4.52
N PRO A 66 -21.18 0.31 3.37
CA PRO A 66 -20.50 1.53 2.94
C PRO A 66 -20.47 2.64 4.01
N GLU A 67 -21.55 2.83 4.76
CA GLU A 67 -21.65 3.87 5.80
C GLU A 67 -20.75 3.57 7.01
N GLU A 68 -20.55 2.30 7.32
CA GLU A 68 -19.64 1.85 8.39
C GLU A 68 -18.19 1.99 7.96
N LEU A 69 -17.89 1.66 6.70
CA LEU A 69 -16.55 1.78 6.14
C LEU A 69 -16.09 3.24 6.08
N VAL A 70 -16.97 4.16 5.66
CA VAL A 70 -16.66 5.61 5.66
C VAL A 70 -16.31 6.11 7.07
N LYS A 71 -17.05 5.67 8.09
CA LYS A 71 -16.77 6.02 9.48
C LYS A 71 -15.46 5.44 10.00
N ARG A 72 -15.12 4.21 9.59
CA ARG A 72 -13.90 3.51 10.00
C ARG A 72 -12.64 4.03 9.31
N LEU A 73 -12.73 4.29 8.00
CA LEU A 73 -11.59 4.73 7.19
C LEU A 73 -11.31 6.24 7.31
N GLN A 74 -12.32 7.03 7.71
CA GLN A 74 -12.18 8.48 7.92
C GLN A 74 -11.42 9.16 6.76
N PHE A 75 -11.92 9.00 5.53
CA PHE A 75 -11.29 9.47 4.29
C PHE A 75 -11.04 10.99 4.20
N SER A 76 -11.37 11.76 5.24
CA SER A 76 -11.04 13.18 5.33
C SER A 76 -9.54 13.38 5.57
N LEU A 77 -8.88 14.06 4.65
CA LEU A 77 -7.52 14.55 4.84
C LEU A 77 -7.50 15.58 5.99
N PRO A 78 -6.48 15.54 6.87
CA PRO A 78 -6.35 16.56 7.92
C PRO A 78 -6.16 17.95 7.29
N GLU A 79 -6.93 18.93 7.76
CA GLU A 79 -6.83 20.33 7.28
C GLU A 79 -5.54 21.03 7.73
N GLY A 80 -4.82 20.43 8.69
CA GLY A 80 -3.59 20.96 9.29
C GLY A 80 -2.33 20.18 8.89
N GLN A 81 -1.48 19.89 9.88
CA GLN A 81 -0.23 19.15 9.63
C GLN A 81 -0.52 17.70 9.21
N GLY A 82 0.25 17.20 8.24
CA GLY A 82 0.21 15.80 7.83
C GLY A 82 0.60 14.87 8.98
N ARG A 83 0.08 13.64 8.97
CA ARG A 83 0.31 12.64 10.03
C ARG A 83 1.65 11.90 9.94
N GLY A 84 2.50 12.27 8.98
CA GLY A 84 3.81 11.65 8.77
C GLY A 84 3.76 10.16 8.43
N LYS A 85 4.87 9.46 8.67
CA LYS A 85 5.05 8.03 8.39
C LYS A 85 4.02 7.16 9.08
N ASP A 86 3.78 7.38 10.37
CA ASP A 86 2.87 6.54 11.16
C ASP A 86 1.44 6.63 10.63
N GLY A 87 0.97 7.85 10.35
CA GLY A 87 -0.36 8.03 9.75
C GLY A 87 -0.51 7.42 8.35
N LEU A 88 0.57 7.39 7.56
CA LEU A 88 0.59 6.68 6.28
C LEU A 88 0.48 5.16 6.49
N LEU A 89 1.25 4.59 7.40
CA LEU A 89 1.23 3.15 7.68
C LEU A 89 -0.13 2.71 8.25
N ASP A 90 -0.74 3.50 9.12
CA ASP A 90 -2.09 3.25 9.63
C ASP A 90 -3.13 3.27 8.50
N ALA A 91 -3.03 4.24 7.59
CA ALA A 91 -3.90 4.32 6.43
C ALA A 91 -3.74 3.09 5.52
N ILE A 92 -2.50 2.70 5.20
CA ILE A 92 -2.21 1.50 4.40
C ILE A 92 -2.74 0.25 5.07
N GLN A 93 -2.53 0.08 6.38
CA GLN A 93 -3.03 -1.07 7.12
C GLN A 93 -4.56 -1.17 7.08
N ASN A 94 -5.25 -0.04 7.23
CA ASN A 94 -6.70 0.03 7.11
C ASN A 94 -7.17 -0.30 5.70
N VAL A 95 -6.51 0.24 4.67
CA VAL A 95 -6.81 -0.08 3.27
C VAL A 95 -6.65 -1.57 3.02
N LEU A 96 -5.55 -2.18 3.45
CA LEU A 96 -5.33 -3.62 3.31
C LEU A 96 -6.40 -4.43 4.05
N ARG A 97 -6.75 -4.05 5.30
CA ARG A 97 -7.73 -4.78 6.12
C ARG A 97 -9.12 -4.82 5.49
N TYR A 98 -9.59 -3.70 4.96
CA TYR A 98 -10.96 -3.59 4.46
C TYR A 98 -11.08 -3.77 2.94
N SER A 99 -9.95 -3.95 2.24
CA SER A 99 -9.95 -4.32 0.82
C SER A 99 -10.15 -5.82 0.65
N VAL A 100 -10.62 -6.21 -0.54
CA VAL A 100 -10.64 -7.61 -0.93
C VAL A 100 -9.22 -8.07 -1.23
N ASN A 101 -8.81 -9.20 -0.68
CA ASN A 101 -7.54 -9.83 -0.99
C ASN A 101 -7.63 -10.65 -2.28
N THR A 102 -7.31 -10.00 -3.39
CA THR A 102 -7.38 -10.60 -4.73
C THR A 102 -6.26 -11.61 -5.00
N TRP A 103 -5.28 -11.76 -4.10
CA TRP A 103 -4.28 -12.83 -4.15
C TRP A 103 -4.85 -14.18 -3.71
N ASP A 104 -5.99 -14.17 -3.02
CA ASP A 104 -6.65 -15.36 -2.54
C ASP A 104 -7.24 -16.18 -3.69
N GLN A 105 -6.94 -17.48 -3.73
CA GLN A 105 -7.40 -18.40 -4.80
C GLN A 105 -8.91 -18.63 -4.81
N GLY A 106 -9.65 -18.21 -3.76
CA GLY A 106 -11.11 -18.21 -3.77
C GLY A 106 -11.73 -16.95 -4.37
N PHE A 107 -10.94 -15.95 -4.75
CA PHE A 107 -11.42 -14.77 -5.47
C PHE A 107 -11.67 -15.10 -6.95
N LEU A 108 -12.91 -15.50 -7.27
CA LEU A 108 -13.36 -15.82 -8.63
C LEU A 108 -14.34 -14.78 -9.21
N ASP A 109 -14.50 -13.64 -8.55
CA ASP A 109 -15.47 -12.61 -8.92
C ASP A 109 -15.13 -11.86 -10.23
N LYS A 110 -13.93 -12.09 -10.79
CA LYS A 110 -13.41 -11.39 -11.99
C LYS A 110 -12.64 -12.33 -12.92
N LEU A 111 -12.58 -11.96 -14.20
CA LEU A 111 -11.78 -12.61 -15.25
C LEU A 111 -10.26 -12.30 -15.16
N TYR A 112 -9.83 -11.56 -14.14
CA TYR A 112 -8.44 -11.22 -13.85
C TYR A 112 -8.14 -11.50 -12.37
N SER A 113 -6.94 -12.01 -12.09
CA SER A 113 -6.41 -12.22 -10.74
C SER A 113 -5.46 -11.07 -10.36
N SER A 114 -4.98 -11.06 -9.12
CA SER A 114 -3.98 -10.10 -8.63
C SER A 114 -2.72 -10.05 -9.52
N THR A 115 -2.00 -8.93 -9.46
CA THR A 115 -0.68 -8.84 -10.10
C THR A 115 0.25 -9.89 -9.51
N ASN A 116 1.04 -10.57 -10.33
CA ASN A 116 2.06 -11.48 -9.80
C ASN A 116 3.22 -10.67 -9.18
N ALA A 117 4.14 -11.34 -8.47
CA ALA A 117 5.28 -10.67 -7.82
C ALA A 117 6.11 -9.81 -8.79
N VAL A 118 6.26 -10.25 -10.05
CA VAL A 118 6.97 -9.49 -11.10
C VAL A 118 6.20 -8.22 -11.47
N GLY A 119 4.88 -8.28 -11.57
CA GLY A 119 4.00 -7.14 -11.81
C GLY A 119 4.14 -6.08 -10.72
N VAL A 120 4.09 -6.48 -9.44
CA VAL A 120 4.25 -5.54 -8.30
C VAL A 120 5.58 -4.78 -8.37
N VAL A 121 6.68 -5.49 -8.63
CA VAL A 121 8.01 -4.85 -8.75
C VAL A 121 8.08 -3.96 -10.00
N SER A 122 7.43 -4.37 -11.09
CA SER A 122 7.38 -3.57 -12.33
C SER A 122 6.62 -2.26 -12.10
N ASP A 123 5.48 -2.30 -11.40
CA ASP A 123 4.70 -1.11 -11.05
C ASP A 123 5.49 -0.16 -10.14
N MET A 124 6.24 -0.71 -9.17
CA MET A 124 7.14 0.08 -8.33
C MET A 124 8.23 0.78 -9.16
N LEU A 125 8.84 0.06 -10.11
CA LEU A 125 9.84 0.64 -11.03
C LEU A 125 9.23 1.75 -11.89
N LEU A 126 8.05 1.54 -12.46
CA LEU A 126 7.34 2.53 -13.28
C LEU A 126 6.99 3.77 -12.44
N ALA A 127 6.58 3.61 -11.18
CA ALA A 127 6.30 4.71 -10.27
C ALA A 127 7.56 5.56 -9.98
N VAL A 128 8.74 4.93 -9.84
CA VAL A 128 10.01 5.64 -9.65
C VAL A 128 10.40 6.43 -10.91
N LEU A 129 10.20 5.84 -12.10
CA LEU A 129 10.52 6.51 -13.36
C LEU A 129 9.59 7.69 -13.64
N ASN A 130 8.32 7.60 -13.23
CA ASN A 130 7.30 8.65 -13.36
C ASN A 130 7.31 9.36 -14.74
N THR A 131 7.48 8.59 -15.80
CA THR A 131 7.55 9.09 -17.17
C THR A 131 6.18 9.03 -17.85
N ASN A 132 5.92 9.98 -18.75
CA ASN A 132 4.77 9.91 -19.64
C ASN A 132 5.17 9.18 -20.92
N VAL A 133 4.32 8.26 -21.39
CA VAL A 133 4.50 7.50 -22.64
C VAL A 133 4.62 8.40 -23.89
N SER A 134 4.20 9.66 -23.81
CA SER A 134 4.19 10.61 -24.94
C SER A 134 5.51 11.33 -25.21
N SER A 135 6.53 11.20 -24.36
CA SER A 135 7.84 11.83 -24.61
C SER A 135 8.63 11.04 -25.65
N ARG A 136 8.17 11.02 -26.90
CA ARG A 136 9.05 10.75 -28.03
C ARG A 136 9.92 11.99 -28.22
N PRO A 137 11.25 11.92 -28.08
CA PRO A 137 12.11 12.98 -28.60
C PRO A 137 11.83 13.06 -30.10
N GLN A 138 11.34 14.20 -30.59
CA GLN A 138 11.37 14.45 -32.03
C GLN A 138 12.85 14.57 -32.43
N PRO A 139 13.27 13.94 -33.54
CA PRO A 139 14.64 14.02 -34.03
C PRO A 139 15.04 15.45 -34.39
#